data_AF-A0A529VK02-F1
#
_entry.id   AF-A0A529VK02-F1
#
_cell.length_a   1.000
_cell.length_b   1.000
_cell.length_c   1.000
_cell.angle_alpha   90.00
_cell.angle_beta   90.00
_cell.angle_gamma   90.00
#
_symmetry.space_group_name_H-M   'P 1'
#
loop_
_entity.id
_entity.type
_entity.pdbx_description
1 polymer ?
#
loop_
_entity_poly.entity_id
_entity_poly.type
_entity_poly.pdbx_seq_one_letter_code
_entity_poly.pdbx_strand_id
1 'polypeptide(L)'
;MSAPALGAPPVDLSKWSPEYVRSIAGTQDFDTAADCAKVTPLDYKGRLTFWYQGVFEGDPDLLRQYYKDFFANFRKTYPNIQLEDQALTYNDLLDKFRTALLGNAAPMAVRLQILGGTEFASKGYLQ
;
A
#
# COMPACT_ATOMS: atom_id res chain seq x y z
N MET A 1 -3.34 24.02 5.62
CA MET A 1 -3.75 23.21 6.79
C MET A 1 -4.76 22.19 6.27
N SER A 2 -4.32 20.96 5.96
CA SER A 2 -5.24 19.89 5.52
C SER A 2 -6.01 19.37 6.74
N ALA A 3 -7.33 19.29 6.63
CA ALA A 3 -8.16 18.63 7.63
C ALA A 3 -7.81 17.12 7.69
N PRO A 4 -7.77 16.51 8.87
CA PRO A 4 -7.53 15.07 8.97
C PRO A 4 -8.71 14.31 8.38
N ALA A 5 -8.45 13.18 7.73
CA ALA A 5 -9.47 12.29 7.13
C ALA A 5 -10.52 11.76 8.12
N LEU A 6 -10.35 11.99 9.42
CA LEU A 6 -11.27 11.62 10.50
C LEU A 6 -12.28 12.73 10.87
N GLY A 7 -12.25 13.89 10.20
CA GLY A 7 -13.14 15.02 10.47
C GLY A 7 -14.55 14.87 9.91
N ALA A 8 -15.18 13.69 10.01
CA ALA A 8 -16.62 13.60 9.72
C ALA A 8 -17.35 14.58 10.64
N PRO A 9 -18.31 15.39 10.12
CA PRO A 9 -19.06 16.32 10.95
C PRO A 9 -19.69 15.56 12.14
N PRO A 10 -19.75 16.17 13.33
CA PRO A 10 -20.21 15.49 14.53
C PRO A 10 -21.62 14.96 14.31
N VAL A 11 -21.83 13.67 14.62
CA VAL A 11 -23.13 13.02 14.55
C VAL A 11 -24.11 13.80 15.43
N ASP A 12 -25.24 14.21 14.86
CA ASP A 12 -26.30 14.88 15.61
C ASP A 12 -26.99 13.88 16.54
N LEU A 13 -26.52 13.83 17.80
CA LEU A 13 -27.01 12.91 18.82
C LEU A 13 -28.51 13.10 19.12
N SER A 14 -29.08 14.27 18.83
CA SER A 14 -30.51 14.53 19.03
C SER A 14 -31.42 13.79 18.05
N LYS A 15 -30.86 13.34 16.92
CA LYS A 15 -31.56 12.56 15.87
C LYS A 15 -31.14 11.09 15.85
N TRP A 16 -30.17 10.70 16.68
CA TRP A 16 -29.56 9.39 16.63
C TRP A 16 -30.42 8.34 17.35
N SER A 17 -31.34 7.71 16.62
CA SER A 17 -32.16 6.58 17.09
C SER A 17 -32.00 5.35 16.18
N PRO A 18 -32.32 4.13 16.65
CA PRO A 18 -32.32 2.93 15.81
C PRO A 18 -33.17 3.07 14.53
N GLU A 19 -34.30 3.76 14.62
CA GLU A 19 -35.20 4.03 13.49
C GLU A 19 -34.53 4.95 12.47
N TYR A 20 -33.89 6.03 12.93
CA TYR A 20 -33.14 6.93 12.07
C TYR A 20 -31.96 6.23 11.40
N VAL A 21 -31.17 5.45 12.14
CA VAL A 21 -30.05 4.68 11.58
C VAL A 21 -30.52 3.72 10.49
N ARG A 22 -31.63 3.00 10.72
CA ARG A 22 -32.22 2.14 9.68
C ARG A 22 -32.65 2.92 8.44
N SER A 23 -33.13 4.17 8.61
CA SER A 23 -33.57 5.01 7.49
C SER A 23 -32.43 5.52 6.60
N ILE A 24 -31.21 5.61 7.13
CA ILE A 24 -30.02 6.10 6.40
C ILE A 24 -29.02 5.00 6.06
N ALA A 25 -29.18 3.79 6.60
CA ALA A 25 -28.28 2.69 6.37
C ALA A 25 -28.32 2.25 4.90
N GLY A 26 -27.18 2.29 4.22
CA GLY A 26 -27.05 1.88 2.82
C GLY A 26 -27.67 2.84 1.80
N THR A 27 -28.13 4.02 2.21
CA THR A 27 -28.67 5.05 1.30
C THR A 27 -27.60 5.98 0.75
N GLN A 28 -26.38 5.91 1.28
CA GLN A 28 -25.26 6.74 0.84
C GLN A 28 -24.54 6.07 -0.33
N ASP A 29 -24.42 6.80 -1.43
CA ASP A 29 -23.51 6.46 -2.51
C ASP A 29 -22.09 6.88 -2.14
N PHE A 30 -21.15 5.97 -2.32
CA PHE A 30 -19.73 6.22 -2.07
C PHE A 30 -18.98 6.24 -3.40
N ASP A 31 -18.35 7.38 -3.69
CA ASP A 31 -17.31 7.43 -4.72
C ASP A 31 -15.98 7.05 -4.07
N THR A 32 -15.80 5.74 -3.86
CA THR A 32 -14.59 5.19 -3.25
C THR A 32 -13.33 5.62 -3.99
N ALA A 33 -13.42 5.81 -5.32
CA ALA A 33 -12.27 6.25 -6.11
C ALA A 33 -11.92 7.71 -5.80
N ALA A 34 -12.89 8.62 -5.82
CA ALA A 34 -12.66 10.02 -5.47
C ALA A 34 -12.26 10.19 -3.99
N ASP A 35 -12.84 9.41 -3.08
CA ASP A 35 -12.50 9.45 -1.66
C ASP A 35 -11.07 8.97 -1.39
N CYS A 36 -10.65 7.86 -2.02
CA CYS A 36 -9.25 7.40 -1.96
C CYS A 36 -8.30 8.44 -2.58
N ALA A 37 -8.68 9.06 -3.71
CA ALA A 37 -7.86 10.06 -4.39
C ALA A 37 -7.58 11.32 -3.53
N LYS A 38 -8.40 11.61 -2.51
CA LYS A 38 -8.13 12.69 -1.53
C LYS A 38 -6.91 12.40 -0.66
N VAL A 39 -6.61 11.12 -0.41
CA VAL A 39 -5.51 10.67 0.47
C VAL A 39 -4.31 10.22 -0.34
N THR A 40 -4.53 9.56 -1.48
CA THR A 40 -3.50 9.11 -2.41
C THR A 40 -3.71 9.79 -3.77
N PRO A 41 -3.12 10.99 -3.98
CA PRO A 41 -3.32 11.76 -5.21
C PRO A 41 -2.91 10.95 -6.46
N LEU A 42 -3.77 10.98 -7.48
CA LEU A 42 -3.60 10.21 -8.73
C LEU A 42 -2.65 10.87 -9.74
N ASP A 43 -2.24 12.11 -9.48
CA ASP A 43 -1.42 12.95 -10.37
C ASP A 43 0.07 12.94 -10.02
N TYR A 44 0.48 12.19 -9.00
CA TYR A 44 1.88 12.09 -8.59
C TYR A 44 2.75 11.56 -9.74
N LYS A 45 3.87 12.23 -9.99
CA LYS A 45 4.85 11.87 -11.02
C LYS A 45 6.16 11.47 -10.37
N GLY A 46 6.72 10.35 -10.78
CA GLY A 46 8.01 9.92 -10.25
C GLY A 46 8.40 8.51 -10.63
N ARG A 47 9.38 7.99 -9.88
CA ARG A 47 9.87 6.63 -10.00
C ARG A 47 9.76 5.93 -8.65
N LEU A 48 9.50 4.63 -8.67
CA LEU A 48 9.46 3.78 -7.49
C LEU A 48 10.21 2.48 -7.79
N THR A 49 11.34 2.24 -7.11
CA THR A 49 11.94 0.91 -7.05
C THR A 49 11.38 0.15 -5.85
N PHE A 50 10.76 -1.01 -6.09
CA PHE A 50 10.06 -1.77 -5.07
C PHE A 50 10.50 -3.23 -5.03
N TRP A 51 11.02 -3.69 -3.89
CA TRP A 51 11.33 -5.10 -3.69
C TRP A 51 10.34 -5.77 -2.76
N TYR A 52 9.98 -7.01 -3.06
CA TYR A 52 9.05 -7.76 -2.23
C TYR A 52 9.36 -9.25 -2.27
N GLN A 53 8.89 -9.96 -1.24
CA GLN A 53 8.85 -11.41 -1.28
C GLN A 53 7.84 -11.84 -2.36
N GLY A 54 8.37 -12.37 -3.45
CA GLY A 54 7.62 -12.82 -4.61
C GLY A 54 6.77 -14.06 -4.34
N VAL A 55 5.88 -14.32 -5.30
CA VAL A 55 5.12 -15.57 -5.43
C VAL A 55 5.73 -16.37 -6.56
N PHE A 56 5.87 -17.68 -6.36
CA PHE A 56 6.57 -18.59 -7.27
C PHE A 56 5.68 -19.75 -7.70
N GLU A 57 6.17 -20.61 -8.60
CA GLU A 57 5.39 -21.70 -9.19
C GLU A 57 4.78 -22.67 -8.15
N GLY A 58 5.39 -22.79 -6.97
CA GLY A 58 4.88 -23.62 -5.87
C GLY A 58 3.76 -22.98 -5.05
N ASP A 59 3.44 -21.70 -5.26
CA ASP A 59 2.40 -21.00 -4.52
C ASP A 59 1.01 -21.21 -5.15
N PRO A 60 -0.08 -21.09 -4.35
CA PRO A 60 -1.44 -21.19 -4.86
C PRO A 60 -1.71 -20.20 -6.01
N ASP A 61 -2.39 -20.67 -7.05
CA ASP A 61 -2.74 -19.88 -8.24
C ASP A 61 -3.43 -18.56 -7.90
N LEU A 62 -4.32 -18.58 -6.91
CA LEU A 62 -5.02 -17.39 -6.43
C LEU A 62 -4.04 -16.31 -5.94
N LEU A 63 -2.97 -16.71 -5.24
CA LEU A 63 -1.96 -15.79 -4.73
C LEU A 63 -1.14 -15.21 -5.90
N ARG A 64 -0.79 -16.04 -6.89
CA ARG A 64 -0.10 -15.59 -8.12
C ARG A 64 -0.94 -14.58 -8.91
N GLN A 65 -2.23 -14.85 -9.06
CA GLN A 65 -3.18 -13.96 -9.72
C GLN A 65 -3.33 -12.63 -8.96
N TYR A 66 -3.44 -12.69 -7.64
CA TYR A 66 -3.56 -11.50 -6.80
C TYR A 66 -2.40 -10.51 -7.00
N TYR A 67 -1.15 -10.96 -6.99
CA TYR A 67 0.00 -10.08 -7.22
C TYR A 67 0.05 -9.55 -8.66
N LYS A 68 -0.26 -10.39 -9.64
CA LYS A 68 -0.34 -9.97 -11.04
C LYS A 68 -1.35 -8.82 -11.21
N ASP A 69 -2.55 -8.99 -10.64
CA ASP A 69 -3.63 -8.01 -10.72
C ASP A 69 -3.29 -6.74 -9.92
N PHE A 70 -2.65 -6.87 -8.76
CA PHE A 70 -2.17 -5.73 -7.98
C PHE A 70 -1.24 -4.83 -8.81
N PHE A 71 -0.21 -5.40 -9.44
CA PHE A 71 0.75 -4.63 -10.22
C PHE A 71 0.18 -4.08 -11.52
N ALA A 72 -0.74 -4.81 -12.16
CA ALA A 72 -1.46 -4.31 -13.33
C ALA A 72 -2.35 -3.11 -12.96
N ASN A 73 -3.10 -3.22 -11.86
CA ASN A 73 -3.96 -2.14 -11.37
C ASN A 73 -3.14 -0.93 -10.90
N PHE A 74 -2.02 -1.14 -10.19
CA PHE A 74 -1.16 -0.03 -9.77
C PHE A 74 -0.66 0.79 -10.97
N ARG A 75 -0.15 0.11 -12.02
CA ARG A 75 0.32 0.78 -13.24
C ARG A 75 -0.80 1.50 -13.99
N LYS A 76 -2.02 0.96 -13.97
CA LYS A 76 -3.20 1.59 -14.57
C LYS A 76 -3.66 2.82 -13.78
N THR A 77 -3.66 2.75 -12.45
CA THR A 77 -4.08 3.83 -11.56
C THR A 77 -3.05 4.96 -11.53
N TYR A 78 -1.76 4.62 -11.58
CA TYR A 78 -0.64 5.57 -11.52
C TYR A 78 0.27 5.44 -12.76
N PRO A 79 -0.21 5.81 -13.96
CA PRO A 79 0.61 5.74 -15.18
C PRO A 79 1.80 6.71 -15.15
N ASN A 80 1.72 7.70 -14.26
CA ASN A 80 2.72 8.73 -14.03
C ASN A 80 3.89 8.27 -13.12
N ILE A 81 3.79 7.07 -12.54
CA ILE A 81 4.83 6.47 -11.70
C ILE A 81 5.54 5.37 -12.50
N GLN A 82 6.83 5.56 -12.76
CA GLN A 82 7.69 4.51 -13.28
C GLN A 82 7.97 3.48 -12.18
N LEU A 83 7.23 2.37 -12.20
CA LEU A 83 7.41 1.27 -11.25
C LEU A 83 8.45 0.26 -11.76
N GLU A 84 9.52 0.11 -10.99
CA GLU A 84 10.56 -0.90 -11.12
C GLU A 84 10.44 -1.90 -9.97
N ASP A 85 9.60 -2.92 -10.12
CA ASP A 85 9.40 -3.95 -9.10
C ASP A 85 10.32 -5.16 -9.29
N GLN A 86 10.74 -5.77 -8.19
CA GLN A 86 11.49 -7.02 -8.19
C GLN A 86 10.93 -7.99 -7.14
N ALA A 87 10.43 -9.13 -7.64
CA ALA A 87 10.11 -10.30 -6.84
C ALA A 87 11.40 -11.03 -6.43
N LEU A 88 11.57 -11.27 -5.13
CA LEU A 88 12.70 -12.03 -4.57
C LEU A 88 12.18 -13.19 -3.75
N THR A 89 12.96 -14.28 -3.67
CA THR A 89 12.59 -15.41 -2.81
C THR A 89 12.68 -15.02 -1.34
N TYR A 90 12.06 -15.82 -0.47
CA TYR A 90 12.18 -15.63 0.97
C TYR A 90 13.65 -15.64 1.42
N ASN A 91 14.46 -16.54 0.88
CA ASN A 91 15.85 -16.70 1.31
C ASN A 91 16.76 -15.59 0.78
N ASP A 92 16.50 -15.07 -0.43
CA ASP A 92 17.41 -14.10 -1.06
C ASP A 92 17.17 -12.65 -0.65
N LEU A 93 15.93 -12.33 -0.24
CA LEU A 93 15.52 -10.93 -0.06
C LEU A 93 16.35 -10.20 0.99
N LEU A 94 16.56 -10.80 2.18
CA LEU A 94 17.29 -10.14 3.27
C LEU A 94 18.77 -9.98 2.94
N ASP A 95 19.42 -11.01 2.39
CA ASP A 95 20.85 -10.97 2.06
C ASP A 95 21.13 -9.99 0.93
N LYS A 96 20.28 -9.97 -0.09
CA LYS A 96 20.37 -8.98 -1.17
C LYS A 96 20.14 -7.57 -0.63
N PHE A 97 19.16 -7.37 0.26
CA PHE A 97 18.89 -6.05 0.83
C PHE A 97 20.03 -5.56 1.72
N ARG A 98 20.62 -6.41 2.57
CA ARG A 98 21.84 -6.09 3.33
C ARG A 98 22.97 -5.62 2.43
N THR A 99 23.23 -6.37 1.36
CA THR A 99 24.29 -6.04 0.38
C THR A 99 24.00 -4.73 -0.34
N ALA A 100 22.75 -4.52 -0.76
CA ALA A 100 22.31 -3.32 -1.45
C ALA A 100 22.42 -2.07 -0.57
N LEU A 101 22.10 -2.18 0.73
CA LEU A 101 22.26 -1.08 1.69
C LEU A 101 23.74 -0.68 1.85
N LEU A 102 24.66 -1.64 1.92
CA LEU A 102 26.10 -1.35 1.98
C LEU A 102 26.62 -0.67 0.70
N GLY A 103 26.02 -0.99 -0.44
CA GLY A 103 26.40 -0.46 -1.76
C GLY A 103 25.63 0.78 -2.21
N ASN A 104 24.80 1.40 -1.37
CA ASN A 104 23.89 2.50 -1.76
C ASN A 104 22.99 2.17 -2.96
N ALA A 105 22.60 0.90 -3.10
CA ALA A 105 21.80 0.37 -4.20
C ALA A 105 20.45 -0.22 -3.73
N ALA A 106 20.02 0.12 -2.50
CA ALA A 106 18.76 -0.33 -1.94
C ALA A 106 17.55 0.22 -2.72
N PRO A 107 16.42 -0.53 -2.79
CA PRO A 107 15.19 -0.02 -3.38
C PRO A 107 14.61 1.13 -2.53
N MET A 108 13.77 1.96 -3.14
CA MET A 108 13.07 3.04 -2.45
C MET A 108 12.05 2.50 -1.45
N ALA A 109 11.45 1.34 -1.75
CA ALA A 109 10.56 0.64 -0.84
C ALA A 109 10.84 -0.87 -0.87
N VAL A 110 10.70 -1.51 0.29
CA VAL A 110 10.83 -2.96 0.41
C VAL A 110 9.77 -3.53 1.34
N ARG A 111 9.14 -4.64 0.93
CA ARG A 111 8.30 -5.44 1.83
C ARG A 111 9.16 -6.48 2.52
N LEU A 112 9.48 -6.23 3.79
CA LEU A 112 10.31 -7.11 4.61
C LEU A 112 9.50 -8.24 5.25
N GLN A 113 10.19 -9.35 5.50
CA GLN A 113 9.71 -10.43 6.35
C GLN A 113 9.71 -9.98 7.82
N ILE A 114 8.93 -10.65 8.68
CA ILE A 114 8.64 -10.23 10.06
C ILE A 114 9.86 -9.66 10.81
N LEU A 115 10.97 -10.41 10.86
CA LEU A 115 12.16 -9.99 11.62
C LEU A 115 13.07 -9.00 10.87
N GLY A 116 12.91 -8.86 9.55
CA GLY A 116 13.70 -7.94 8.75
C GLY A 116 13.47 -6.48 9.15
N GLY A 117 12.21 -6.10 9.43
CA GLY A 117 11.88 -4.72 9.81
C GLY A 117 12.65 -4.25 11.05
N THR A 118 12.65 -5.05 12.10
CA THR A 118 13.39 -4.75 13.34
C THR A 118 14.89 -4.66 13.13
N GLU A 119 15.48 -5.54 12.31
CA GLU A 119 16.91 -5.50 12.01
C GLU A 119 17.31 -4.17 11.37
N PHE A 120 16.68 -3.80 10.25
CA PHE A 120 17.10 -2.62 9.49
C PHE A 120 16.70 -1.30 10.16
N ALA A 121 15.58 -1.28 10.88
CA ALA A 121 15.20 -0.13 11.71
C ALA A 121 16.25 0.14 12.80
N SER A 122 16.72 -0.89 13.51
CA SER A 122 17.73 -0.74 14.57
C SER A 122 19.07 -0.20 14.07
N LYS A 123 19.35 -0.39 12.77
CA LYS A 123 20.57 0.08 12.09
C LYS A 123 20.39 1.45 11.44
N GLY A 124 19.21 2.07 11.54
CA GLY A 124 18.92 3.39 10.96
C GLY A 124 18.76 3.38 9.43
N TYR A 125 18.47 2.23 8.82
CA TYR A 125 18.32 2.10 7.37
C TYR A 125 16.90 2.36 6.85
N LEU A 126 15.93 2.56 7.74
CA LEU A 126 14.53 2.81 7.39
C LEU A 126 14.15 4.24 7.81
N GLN A 127 13.31 4.90 7.01
CA GLN A 127 12.77 6.24 7.24
C GLN A 127 11.55 6.20 8.17
#